data_AF-A0A931EIL1-F1
#
_entry.id   AF-A0A931EIL1-F1
#
_cell.length_a   1.000
_cell.length_b   1.000
_cell.length_c   1.000
_cell.angle_alpha   90.00
_cell.angle_beta   90.00
_cell.angle_gamma   90.00
#
_symmetry.space_group_name_H-M   'P 1'
#
loop_
_entity.id
_entity.type
_entity.pdbx_description
1 polymer ?
#
loop_
_entity_poly.entity_id
_entity_poly.type
_entity_poly.pdbx_seq_one_letter_code
_entity_poly.pdbx_strand_id
1 'polypeptide(L)'
;MLTTIDELWEAAEKEMGADEYVRQSYAPEPSSDFKRLQEGKYLGCFAKQYNEGGSAPALVWACQHERGSRHADFSVYDENKRYLCDIEITALFTKPANKNPQDYEDYSPYPVMPIPCHLSAPGVSLRDIDHPRAGFQPYATLKRVIETHLRDQYPPYWLVVYDNEHGITHPNLTELRQRIREVLEKRAGRNRLPANLKQVWAFDWPNYGKTTLIRVWP
;
A
#
# COMPACT_ATOMS: atom_id res chain seq x y z
N MET A 1 -1.31 -20.77 3.80
CA MET A 1 -2.36 -21.54 3.08
C MET A 1 -2.61 -20.83 1.77
N LEU A 2 -2.76 -21.56 0.66
CA LEU A 2 -3.03 -20.94 -0.65
C LEU A 2 -4.54 -20.65 -0.77
N THR A 3 -4.88 -19.40 -1.05
CA THR A 3 -6.27 -18.91 -1.25
C THR A 3 -6.37 -18.13 -2.54
N THR A 4 -7.58 -17.91 -3.04
CA THR A 4 -7.74 -16.96 -4.16
C THR A 4 -7.53 -15.55 -3.64
N ILE A 5 -7.05 -14.66 -4.51
CA ILE A 5 -6.89 -13.25 -4.17
C ILE A 5 -8.25 -12.58 -3.94
N ASP A 6 -9.28 -13.02 -4.67
CA ASP A 6 -10.65 -12.54 -4.48
C ASP A 6 -11.21 -12.91 -3.10
N GLU A 7 -10.95 -14.13 -2.59
CA GLU A 7 -11.33 -14.49 -1.21
C GLU A 7 -10.63 -13.64 -0.16
N LEU A 8 -9.35 -13.29 -0.36
CA LEU A 8 -8.62 -12.38 0.55
C LEU A 8 -9.27 -11.00 0.58
N TRP A 9 -9.66 -10.49 -0.60
CA TRP A 9 -10.37 -9.24 -0.74
C TRP A 9 -11.74 -9.25 -0.05
N GLU A 10 -12.55 -10.29 -0.31
CA GLU A 10 -13.90 -10.42 0.26
C GLU A 10 -13.87 -10.58 1.77
N ALA A 11 -12.92 -11.36 2.30
CA ALA A 11 -12.70 -11.49 3.74
C ALA A 11 -12.33 -10.13 4.36
N ALA A 12 -11.44 -9.38 3.71
CA ALA A 12 -11.02 -8.06 4.15
C ALA A 12 -12.20 -7.06 4.18
N GLU A 13 -13.05 -7.03 3.16
CA GLU A 13 -14.25 -6.18 3.12
C GLU A 13 -15.30 -6.57 4.18
N LYS A 14 -15.48 -7.87 4.39
CA LYS A 14 -16.49 -8.38 5.34
C LYS A 14 -16.06 -8.19 6.79
N GLU A 15 -14.79 -8.43 7.11
CA GLU A 15 -14.26 -8.39 8.47
C GLU A 15 -13.90 -6.96 8.91
N MET A 16 -13.42 -6.12 7.98
CA MET A 16 -13.13 -4.71 8.25
C MET A 16 -14.34 -3.82 7.90
N GLY A 17 -15.47 -4.06 8.56
CA GLY A 17 -16.61 -3.14 8.48
C GLY A 17 -16.17 -1.69 8.75
N ALA A 18 -16.85 -0.71 8.14
CA ALA A 18 -16.37 0.68 8.08
C ALA A 18 -15.96 1.27 9.45
N ASP A 19 -16.74 1.00 10.50
CA ASP A 19 -16.47 1.51 11.86
C ASP A 19 -15.24 0.86 12.50
N GLU A 20 -15.08 -0.46 12.33
CA GLU A 20 -13.92 -1.20 12.84
C GLU A 20 -12.65 -0.84 12.06
N TYR A 21 -12.78 -0.65 10.75
CA TYR A 21 -11.70 -0.16 9.89
C TYR A 21 -11.21 1.21 10.36
N VAL A 22 -12.13 2.15 10.60
CA VAL A 22 -11.83 3.45 11.18
C VAL A 22 -11.14 3.24 12.53
N ARG A 23 -11.78 2.57 13.49
CA ARG A 23 -11.27 2.40 14.85
C ARG A 23 -9.86 1.81 14.90
N GLN A 24 -9.60 0.75 14.15
CA GLN A 24 -8.28 0.09 14.10
C GLN A 24 -7.24 0.92 13.35
N SER A 25 -7.64 1.65 12.31
CA SER A 25 -6.74 2.60 11.64
C SER A 25 -6.26 3.69 12.59
N TYR A 26 -7.13 4.19 13.49
CA TYR A 26 -6.83 5.22 14.49
C TYR A 26 -6.26 4.67 15.81
N ALA A 27 -6.03 3.35 15.92
CA ALA A 27 -5.49 2.76 17.12
C ALA A 27 -3.98 3.05 17.24
N PRO A 28 -3.46 3.35 18.45
CA PRO A 28 -2.02 3.45 18.74
C PRO A 28 -1.23 2.26 18.23
N GLU A 29 -1.81 1.07 18.42
CA GLU A 29 -1.29 -0.20 17.99
C GLU A 29 -2.42 -0.96 17.29
N PRO A 30 -2.52 -0.85 15.95
CA PRO A 30 -3.50 -1.63 15.21
C PRO A 30 -3.20 -3.10 15.39
N SER A 31 -4.24 -3.90 15.55
CA SER A 31 -4.11 -5.35 15.71
C SER A 31 -3.37 -5.97 14.52
N SER A 32 -2.67 -7.08 14.77
CA SER A 32 -2.02 -7.86 13.71
C SER A 32 -3.03 -8.31 12.65
N ASP A 33 -4.23 -8.68 13.09
CA ASP A 33 -5.32 -9.11 12.20
C ASP A 33 -5.81 -7.98 11.31
N PHE A 34 -5.95 -6.76 11.85
CA PHE A 34 -6.29 -5.60 11.04
C PHE A 34 -5.24 -5.32 9.95
N LYS A 35 -3.95 -5.33 10.31
CA LYS A 35 -2.85 -5.13 9.34
C LYS A 35 -2.87 -6.21 8.26
N ARG A 36 -3.09 -7.46 8.66
CA ARG A 36 -3.21 -8.63 7.78
C ARG A 36 -4.36 -8.47 6.77
N LEU A 37 -5.53 -8.02 7.23
CA LEU A 37 -6.70 -7.79 6.38
C LEU A 37 -6.49 -6.57 5.45
N GLN A 38 -5.84 -5.51 5.94
CA GLN A 38 -5.51 -4.32 5.17
C GLN A 38 -4.54 -4.64 4.02
N GLU A 39 -3.49 -5.40 4.29
CA GLU A 39 -2.55 -5.90 3.28
C GLU A 39 -3.26 -6.78 2.23
N GLY A 40 -4.18 -7.66 2.66
CA GLY A 40 -5.00 -8.48 1.76
C GLY A 40 -5.91 -7.65 0.85
N LYS A 41 -6.51 -6.57 1.38
CA LYS A 41 -7.29 -5.60 0.60
C LYS A 41 -6.43 -4.89 -0.43
N TYR A 42 -5.20 -4.46 -0.09
CA TYR A 42 -4.28 -3.87 -1.06
C TYR A 42 -3.87 -4.85 -2.16
N LEU A 43 -3.59 -6.12 -1.80
CA LEU A 43 -3.27 -7.16 -2.77
C LEU A 43 -4.43 -7.36 -3.76
N GLY A 44 -5.66 -7.48 -3.27
CA GLY A 44 -6.83 -7.67 -4.14
C GLY A 44 -7.08 -6.49 -5.07
N CYS A 45 -6.90 -5.26 -4.59
CA CYS A 45 -6.96 -4.08 -5.46
C CYS A 45 -5.94 -4.13 -6.58
N PHE A 46 -4.68 -4.37 -6.20
CA PHE A 46 -3.56 -4.41 -7.12
C PHE A 46 -3.77 -5.51 -8.17
N ALA A 47 -4.13 -6.72 -7.74
CA ALA A 47 -4.36 -7.85 -8.64
C ALA A 47 -5.51 -7.58 -9.61
N LYS A 48 -6.61 -7.00 -9.14
CA LYS A 48 -7.73 -6.61 -10.00
C LYS A 48 -7.28 -5.65 -11.09
N GLN A 49 -6.58 -4.57 -10.71
CA GLN A 49 -6.09 -3.58 -11.68
C GLN A 49 -5.03 -4.14 -12.62
N TYR A 50 -4.13 -4.99 -12.13
CA TYR A 50 -3.09 -5.64 -12.90
C TYR A 50 -3.72 -6.58 -13.97
N ASN A 51 -4.69 -7.39 -13.57
CA ASN A 51 -5.40 -8.32 -14.45
C ASN A 51 -6.30 -7.60 -15.46
N GLU A 52 -7.07 -6.59 -15.04
CA GLU A 52 -7.91 -5.76 -15.93
C GLU A 52 -7.07 -4.98 -16.96
N GLY A 53 -5.85 -4.58 -16.60
CA GLY A 53 -4.88 -3.96 -17.51
C GLY A 53 -4.32 -4.88 -18.59
N GLY A 54 -4.74 -6.16 -18.63
CA GLY A 54 -4.26 -7.15 -19.59
C GLY A 54 -2.84 -7.64 -19.33
N SER A 55 -2.33 -7.46 -18.11
CA SER A 55 -1.00 -7.93 -17.73
C SER A 55 -0.99 -9.45 -17.60
N ALA A 56 0.08 -10.10 -18.08
CA ALA A 56 0.24 -11.54 -18.04
C ALA A 56 1.56 -11.95 -17.38
N PRO A 57 1.60 -13.05 -16.61
CA PRO A 57 0.47 -13.92 -16.25
C PRO A 57 -0.47 -13.28 -15.23
N ALA A 58 -1.75 -13.66 -15.24
CA ALA A 58 -2.75 -13.15 -14.30
C ALA A 58 -2.43 -13.58 -12.86
N LEU A 59 -2.70 -12.70 -11.90
CA LEU A 59 -2.56 -12.97 -10.47
C LEU A 59 -3.88 -13.54 -9.94
N VAL A 60 -3.90 -14.82 -9.56
CA VAL A 60 -5.13 -15.53 -9.18
C VAL A 60 -5.10 -16.02 -7.74
N TRP A 61 -3.99 -16.65 -7.34
CA TRP A 61 -3.84 -17.20 -5.99
C TRP A 61 -2.76 -16.47 -5.22
N ALA A 62 -2.91 -16.44 -3.91
CA ALA A 62 -1.91 -15.93 -3.00
C ALA A 62 -1.75 -16.83 -1.76
N CYS A 63 -0.53 -16.86 -1.24
CA CYS A 63 -0.24 -17.38 0.09
C CYS A 63 0.30 -16.22 0.91
N GLN A 64 -0.42 -15.84 1.97
CA GLN A 64 0.05 -14.85 2.94
C GLN A 64 1.10 -15.47 3.86
N HIS A 65 2.15 -14.70 4.16
CA HIS A 65 3.25 -15.13 5.01
C HIS A 65 3.20 -14.47 6.39
N GLU A 66 3.71 -15.20 7.37
CA GLU A 66 3.89 -14.64 8.71
C GLU A 66 5.09 -13.67 8.74
N ARG A 67 5.03 -12.70 9.65
CA ARG A 67 6.14 -11.78 9.89
C ARG A 67 7.38 -12.53 10.32
N GLY A 68 8.52 -12.21 9.71
CA GLY A 68 9.80 -12.85 10.01
C GLY A 68 10.07 -14.16 9.24
N SER A 69 9.15 -14.58 8.35
CA SER A 69 9.29 -15.76 7.49
C SER A 69 10.43 -15.69 6.45
N ARG A 70 11.09 -14.52 6.31
CA ARG A 70 12.04 -14.20 5.23
C ARG A 70 11.42 -14.23 3.83
N HIS A 71 10.10 -14.26 3.75
CA HIS A 71 9.34 -13.96 2.55
C HIS A 71 8.77 -12.54 2.64
N ALA A 72 8.35 -12.00 1.49
CA ALA A 72 7.51 -10.82 1.49
C ALA A 72 6.12 -11.14 2.05
N ASP A 73 5.22 -10.16 2.11
CA ASP A 73 3.88 -10.34 2.69
C ASP A 73 3.08 -11.47 2.02
N PHE A 74 3.25 -11.65 0.69
CA PHE A 74 2.56 -12.68 -0.08
C PHE A 74 3.49 -13.40 -1.06
N SER A 75 3.21 -14.67 -1.35
CA SER A 75 3.60 -15.29 -2.62
C SER A 75 2.38 -15.37 -3.53
N VAL A 76 2.54 -15.02 -4.80
CA VAL A 76 1.45 -15.03 -5.80
C VAL A 76 1.65 -16.06 -6.90
N TYR A 77 0.54 -16.55 -7.43
CA TYR A 77 0.49 -17.65 -8.39
C TYR A 77 -0.52 -17.38 -9.51
N ASP A 78 -0.26 -17.97 -10.68
CA ASP A 78 -1.16 -17.93 -11.82
C ASP A 78 -2.37 -18.87 -11.68
N GLU A 79 -3.25 -18.87 -12.68
CA GLU A 79 -4.42 -19.75 -12.79
C GLU A 79 -4.10 -21.25 -12.62
N ASN A 80 -2.89 -21.67 -13.01
CA ASN A 80 -2.39 -23.03 -12.92
C ASN A 80 -1.67 -23.31 -11.60
N LYS A 81 -1.77 -22.39 -10.62
CA LYS A 81 -1.07 -22.42 -9.33
C LYS A 81 0.45 -22.50 -9.47
N ARG A 82 1.01 -21.96 -10.55
CA ARG A 82 2.46 -21.82 -10.73
C ARG A 82 2.93 -20.58 -10.01
N TYR A 83 3.98 -20.74 -9.21
CA TYR A 83 4.60 -19.64 -8.49
C TYR A 83 5.12 -18.59 -9.47
N LEU A 84 4.80 -17.32 -9.21
CA LEU A 84 5.25 -16.18 -10.01
C LEU A 84 6.35 -15.41 -9.29
N CYS A 85 6.03 -14.87 -8.12
CA CYS A 85 6.97 -14.10 -7.29
C CYS A 85 6.38 -13.90 -5.89
N ASP A 86 7.20 -13.31 -5.03
CA ASP A 86 6.73 -12.72 -3.78
C ASP A 86 6.29 -11.26 -4.01
N ILE A 87 5.32 -10.78 -3.25
CA ILE A 87 4.85 -9.39 -3.26
C ILE A 87 5.01 -8.81 -1.85
N GLU A 88 5.83 -7.77 -1.75
CA GLU A 88 5.91 -6.89 -0.59
C GLU A 88 4.95 -5.73 -0.83
N ILE A 89 3.97 -5.55 0.05
CA ILE A 89 2.99 -4.47 -0.02
C ILE A 89 3.37 -3.40 0.98
N THR A 90 3.35 -2.16 0.52
CA THR A 90 3.48 -0.99 1.39
C THR A 90 2.51 0.09 0.97
N ALA A 91 2.23 1.02 1.87
CA ALA A 91 1.30 2.11 1.66
C ALA A 91 1.94 3.43 2.08
N LEU A 92 1.71 4.47 1.28
CA LEU A 92 2.14 5.84 1.54
C LEU A 92 0.97 6.62 2.07
N PHE A 93 1.19 7.29 3.19
CA PHE A 93 0.16 8.08 3.82
C PHE A 93 0.66 9.47 4.14
N THR A 94 -0.28 10.42 4.15
CA THR A 94 -0.03 11.81 4.50
C THR A 94 0.60 11.90 5.89
N LYS A 95 1.73 12.61 5.99
CA LYS A 95 2.36 12.90 7.29
C LYS A 95 1.39 13.74 8.15
N PRO A 96 1.04 13.32 9.37
CA PRO A 96 0.19 14.14 10.24
C PRO A 96 0.93 15.41 10.65
N ALA A 97 0.24 16.56 10.62
CA ALA A 97 0.85 17.88 10.84
C ALA A 97 1.34 18.14 12.26
N ASN A 98 0.82 17.42 13.27
CA ASN A 98 1.20 17.57 14.66
C ASN A 98 1.62 16.21 15.22
N LYS A 99 2.66 16.18 16.05
CA LYS A 99 2.78 15.13 17.07
C LYS A 99 1.48 15.14 17.84
N ASN A 100 0.77 14.02 17.86
CA ASN A 100 -0.32 13.88 18.81
C ASN A 100 0.27 14.15 20.22
N PRO A 101 -0.40 14.89 21.12
CA PRO A 101 0.03 15.05 22.52
C PRO A 101 0.28 13.72 23.27
N GLN A 102 -0.07 12.58 22.65
CA GLN A 102 0.20 11.22 23.12
C GLN A 102 1.50 10.60 22.53
N ASP A 103 2.37 11.38 21.88
CA ASP A 103 3.68 10.94 21.34
C ASP A 103 3.60 9.77 20.32
N TYR A 104 2.50 9.65 19.57
CA TYR A 104 2.48 8.69 18.45
C TYR A 104 3.55 9.05 17.41
N GLU A 105 4.35 8.05 17.04
CA GLU A 105 5.34 8.17 15.97
C GLU A 105 4.63 8.48 14.64
N ASP A 106 4.81 9.71 14.13
CA ASP A 106 4.87 10.21 12.74
C ASP A 106 4.09 9.54 11.59
N TYR A 107 3.10 8.68 11.84
CA TYR A 107 2.41 7.88 10.83
C TYR A 107 0.91 7.92 11.06
N SER A 108 0.21 8.57 10.14
CA SER A 108 -1.24 8.51 10.06
C SER A 108 -1.54 7.57 8.89
N PRO A 109 -1.89 6.29 9.10
CA PRO A 109 -2.10 5.31 8.03
C PRO A 109 -3.45 5.51 7.31
N TYR A 110 -3.90 6.76 7.13
CA TYR A 110 -5.30 7.03 6.79
C TYR A 110 -5.54 7.19 5.29
N PRO A 111 -6.52 6.47 4.73
CA PRO A 111 -7.20 6.91 3.52
C PRO A 111 -8.02 8.13 3.80
N VAL A 112 -7.89 9.11 2.92
CA VAL A 112 -8.78 10.27 2.91
C VAL A 112 -10.08 9.84 2.25
N MET A 113 -10.85 9.05 2.99
CA MET A 113 -12.23 8.80 2.68
C MET A 113 -13.08 9.89 3.32
N PRO A 114 -14.19 10.31 2.69
CA PRO A 114 -15.19 11.12 3.36
C PRO A 114 -15.79 10.31 4.50
N ILE A 115 -15.34 10.54 5.75
CA ILE A 115 -16.03 10.02 6.92
C ILE A 115 -17.41 10.72 6.96
N PRO A 116 -18.52 9.97 6.98
CA PRO A 116 -19.84 10.57 7.15
C PRO A 116 -19.85 11.44 8.41
N CYS A 117 -20.44 12.63 8.34
CA CYS A 117 -20.40 13.64 9.41
C CYS A 117 -20.86 13.13 10.80
N HIS A 118 -21.61 12.03 10.86
CA HIS A 118 -22.06 11.38 12.09
C HIS A 118 -21.04 10.40 12.71
N LEU A 119 -20.00 10.00 11.97
CA LEU A 119 -18.87 9.18 12.40
C LEU A 119 -17.61 10.01 12.68
N SER A 120 -17.72 11.34 12.63
CA SER A 120 -16.65 12.26 12.96
C SER A 120 -16.35 12.19 14.45
N ALA A 121 -15.34 11.41 14.83
CA ALA A 121 -14.80 11.45 16.18
C ALA A 121 -14.41 12.91 16.52
N PRO A 122 -14.81 13.45 17.69
CA PRO A 122 -14.40 14.78 18.11
C PRO A 122 -12.86 14.86 18.12
N GLY A 123 -12.29 15.68 17.23
CA GLY A 123 -10.84 15.89 17.11
C GLY A 123 -10.20 15.43 15.78
N VAL A 124 -10.92 14.71 14.92
CA VAL A 124 -10.41 14.31 13.60
C VAL A 124 -10.91 15.30 12.53
N SER A 125 -10.03 16.19 12.05
CA SER A 125 -10.33 17.09 10.93
C SER A 125 -9.73 16.54 9.63
N LEU A 126 -10.59 16.02 8.75
CA LEU A 126 -10.24 15.54 7.41
C LEU A 126 -10.20 16.70 6.39
N ARG A 127 -9.29 17.66 6.58
CA ARG A 127 -9.17 18.86 5.74
C ARG A 127 -7.84 18.98 4.99
N ASP A 128 -7.24 17.86 4.55
CA ASP A 128 -5.86 17.91 4.03
C ASP A 128 -5.72 17.78 2.50
N ILE A 129 -6.76 17.37 1.78
CA ILE A 129 -6.67 17.18 0.32
C ILE A 129 -7.03 18.42 -0.47
N ASP A 130 -8.26 18.93 -0.32
CA ASP A 130 -8.75 20.02 -1.17
C ASP A 130 -8.21 21.39 -0.70
N HIS A 131 -7.71 21.44 0.54
CA HIS A 131 -7.08 22.60 1.15
C HIS A 131 -5.79 22.17 1.87
N PRO A 132 -4.74 21.80 1.12
CA PRO A 132 -3.49 21.37 1.73
C PRO A 132 -2.98 22.45 2.68
N ARG A 133 -2.68 22.04 3.91
CA ARG A 133 -2.24 22.97 4.96
C ARG A 133 -0.96 23.69 4.54
N ALA A 134 -0.76 24.90 5.06
CA ALA A 134 0.50 25.61 4.89
C ALA A 134 1.67 24.74 5.42
N GLY A 135 2.63 24.43 4.55
CA GLY A 135 3.77 23.56 4.88
C GLY A 135 3.55 22.06 4.64
N PHE A 136 2.43 21.64 4.03
CA PHE A 136 2.26 20.27 3.56
C PHE A 136 3.37 19.88 2.57
N GLN A 137 4.00 18.74 2.80
CA GLN A 137 5.07 18.21 1.95
C GLN A 137 4.67 16.81 1.48
N PRO A 138 4.06 16.70 0.28
CA PRO A 138 3.78 15.40 -0.32
C PRO A 138 5.06 14.59 -0.51
N TYR A 139 4.93 13.31 -0.25
CA TYR A 139 5.92 12.25 -0.35
C TYR A 139 7.14 12.48 0.55
N ALA A 140 6.97 13.23 1.66
CA ALA A 140 8.07 13.55 2.57
C ALA A 140 8.67 12.29 3.23
N THR A 141 7.85 11.26 3.47
CA THR A 141 8.27 9.99 4.08
C THR A 141 8.60 8.91 3.06
N LEU A 142 8.32 9.16 1.77
CA LEU A 142 8.46 8.18 0.68
C LEU A 142 9.79 7.45 0.72
N LYS A 143 10.89 8.20 0.79
CA LYS A 143 12.24 7.61 0.80
C LYS A 143 12.40 6.60 1.95
N ARG A 144 11.96 6.96 3.16
CA ARG A 144 12.05 6.09 4.35
C ARG A 144 11.19 4.84 4.17
N VAL A 145 9.97 5.00 3.67
CA VAL A 145 9.04 3.88 3.41
C VAL A 145 9.65 2.92 2.40
N ILE A 146 10.02 3.40 1.21
CA ILE A 146 10.64 2.57 0.17
C ILE A 146 11.91 1.89 0.70
N GLU A 147 12.82 2.62 1.36
CA GLU A 147 14.05 2.03 1.88
C GLU A 147 13.82 0.95 2.94
N THR A 148 12.74 1.04 3.71
CA THR A 148 12.36 0.04 4.74
C THR A 148 11.89 -1.27 4.11
N HIS A 149 11.24 -1.20 2.95
CA HIS A 149 10.68 -2.35 2.23
C HIS A 149 11.60 -2.89 1.12
N LEU A 150 12.80 -2.33 0.97
CA LEU A 150 13.86 -2.93 0.15
C LEU A 150 14.58 -4.02 0.97
N ARG A 151 14.25 -5.29 0.70
CA ARG A 151 14.63 -6.44 1.53
C ARG A 151 15.52 -7.41 0.75
N ASP A 152 16.79 -7.48 1.16
CA ASP A 152 17.80 -8.32 0.50
C ASP A 152 17.59 -9.83 0.73
N GLN A 153 16.86 -10.20 1.79
CA GLN A 153 16.73 -11.60 2.23
C GLN A 153 15.58 -12.37 1.57
N TYR A 154 14.70 -11.69 0.84
CA TYR A 154 13.53 -12.32 0.23
C TYR A 154 13.89 -13.10 -1.04
N PRO A 155 13.04 -14.05 -1.49
CA PRO A 155 13.06 -14.53 -2.87
C PRO A 155 12.87 -13.38 -3.88
N PRO A 156 12.95 -13.66 -5.20
CA PRO A 156 12.56 -12.68 -6.22
C PRO A 156 11.17 -12.09 -5.93
N TYR A 157 11.10 -10.78 -5.76
CA TYR A 157 9.88 -10.13 -5.26
C TYR A 157 9.56 -8.83 -6.00
N TRP A 158 8.28 -8.46 -5.98
CA TRP A 158 7.79 -7.16 -6.41
C TRP A 158 7.49 -6.30 -5.19
N LEU A 159 7.87 -5.02 -5.26
CA LEU A 159 7.39 -4.03 -4.30
C LEU A 159 6.16 -3.34 -4.87
N VAL A 160 5.04 -3.43 -4.17
CA VAL A 160 3.77 -2.82 -4.55
C VAL A 160 3.46 -1.70 -3.57
N VAL A 161 3.31 -0.48 -4.09
CA VAL A 161 3.14 0.74 -3.32
C VAL A 161 1.73 1.29 -3.55
N TYR A 162 0.91 1.27 -2.50
CA TYR A 162 -0.38 1.95 -2.48
C TYR A 162 -0.17 3.44 -2.19
N ASP A 163 -0.60 4.32 -3.11
CA ASP A 163 -0.61 5.77 -2.91
C ASP A 163 -1.89 6.19 -2.21
N ASN A 164 -1.74 6.82 -1.07
CA ASN A 164 -2.84 7.37 -0.33
C ASN A 164 -2.51 8.74 0.27
N GLU A 165 -1.45 9.37 -0.26
CA GLU A 165 -0.90 10.60 0.28
C GLU A 165 -1.72 11.83 -0.12
N HIS A 166 -2.36 11.77 -1.28
CA HIS A 166 -3.32 12.75 -1.79
C HIS A 166 -4.77 12.27 -1.69
N GLY A 167 -4.97 11.13 -1.02
CA GLY A 167 -6.19 10.33 -0.98
C GLY A 167 -6.82 10.05 -2.34
N ILE A 168 -7.97 9.41 -2.26
CA ILE A 168 -8.67 8.81 -3.38
C ILE A 168 -9.08 9.88 -4.42
N THR A 169 -9.31 11.14 -4.03
CA THR A 169 -9.86 12.13 -4.98
C THR A 169 -8.85 12.80 -5.92
N HIS A 170 -7.54 12.77 -5.63
CA HIS A 170 -6.51 13.43 -6.47
C HIS A 170 -5.21 12.61 -6.62
N PRO A 171 -5.25 11.38 -7.15
CA PRO A 171 -4.03 10.60 -7.36
C PRO A 171 -3.06 11.29 -8.30
N ASN A 172 -1.78 11.40 -7.90
CA ASN A 172 -0.69 11.86 -8.75
C ASN A 172 0.35 10.77 -8.99
N LEU A 173 -0.10 9.65 -9.56
CA LEU A 173 0.77 8.49 -9.84
C LEU A 173 1.96 8.83 -10.75
N THR A 174 1.87 9.89 -11.56
CA THR A 174 2.99 10.38 -12.37
C THR A 174 4.10 10.95 -11.49
N GLU A 175 3.77 11.83 -10.54
CA GLU A 175 4.72 12.38 -9.58
C GLU A 175 5.26 11.28 -8.66
N LEU A 176 4.40 10.41 -8.14
CA LEU A 176 4.82 9.29 -7.31
C LEU A 176 5.82 8.39 -8.05
N ARG A 177 5.52 8.03 -9.31
CA ARG A 177 6.42 7.24 -10.14
C ARG A 177 7.79 7.90 -10.27
N GLN A 178 7.82 9.21 -10.55
CA GLN A 178 9.08 9.94 -10.68
C GLN A 178 9.88 9.87 -9.38
N ARG A 179 9.25 10.16 -8.24
CA ARG A 179 9.92 10.19 -6.94
C ARG A 179 10.39 8.81 -6.49
N ILE A 180 9.60 7.75 -6.68
CA ILE A 180 10.03 6.37 -6.40
C ILE A 180 11.23 6.04 -7.29
N ARG A 181 11.18 6.35 -8.59
CA ARG A 181 12.29 6.08 -9.52
C ARG A 181 13.58 6.78 -9.08
N GLU A 182 13.52 8.04 -8.68
CA GLU A 182 14.69 8.79 -8.16
C GLU A 182 15.32 8.09 -6.94
N VAL A 183 14.51 7.55 -6.02
CA VAL A 183 14.99 6.76 -4.88
C VAL A 183 15.71 5.50 -5.36
N LEU A 184 15.10 4.76 -6.29
CA LEU A 184 15.64 3.49 -6.80
C LEU A 184 16.91 3.70 -7.63
N GLU A 185 16.96 4.70 -8.52
CA GLU A 185 18.14 5.04 -9.31
C GLU A 185 19.33 5.44 -8.42
N LYS A 186 19.07 6.24 -7.38
CA LYS A 186 20.09 6.62 -6.40
C LYS A 186 20.65 5.42 -5.62
N ARG A 187 19.80 4.41 -5.34
CA ARG A 187 20.22 3.15 -4.70
C ARG A 187 21.01 2.28 -5.68
N ALA A 188 20.53 2.15 -6.92
CA ALA A 188 21.16 1.38 -7.99
C ALA A 188 22.56 1.92 -8.31
N GLY A 189 22.72 3.24 -8.47
CA GLY A 189 24.02 3.88 -8.71
C GLY A 189 25.03 3.74 -7.55
N ARG A 190 24.60 3.25 -6.39
CA ARG A 190 25.46 2.94 -5.23
C ARG A 190 25.62 1.43 -5.00
N ASN A 191 25.14 0.58 -5.90
CA ASN A 191 25.06 -0.87 -5.74
C ASN A 191 24.35 -1.30 -4.43
N ARG A 192 23.30 -0.56 -4.04
CA ARG A 192 22.51 -0.81 -2.82
C ARG A 192 21.06 -1.21 -3.11
N LEU A 193 20.78 -1.64 -4.34
CA LEU A 193 19.46 -2.15 -4.70
C LEU A 193 19.45 -3.68 -4.52
N PRO A 194 18.46 -4.27 -3.83
CA PRO A 194 18.37 -5.72 -3.68
C PRO A 194 18.32 -6.42 -5.04
N ALA A 195 19.18 -7.42 -5.27
CA ALA A 195 19.26 -8.14 -6.55
C ALA A 195 18.03 -9.01 -6.86
N ASN A 196 17.29 -9.34 -5.80
CA ASN A 196 16.02 -10.05 -5.79
C ASN A 196 14.82 -9.13 -6.05
N LEU A 197 14.96 -7.79 -5.96
CA LEU A 197 13.89 -6.88 -6.38
C LEU A 197 13.69 -7.00 -7.89
N LYS A 198 12.50 -7.46 -8.30
CA LYS A 198 12.18 -7.73 -9.69
C LYS A 198 11.28 -6.73 -10.34
N GLN A 199 10.40 -6.05 -9.64
CA GLN A 199 9.55 -4.98 -10.19
C GLN A 199 9.13 -4.05 -9.06
N VAL A 200 8.81 -2.80 -9.41
CA VAL A 200 8.10 -1.88 -8.50
C VAL A 200 6.86 -1.35 -9.18
N TRP A 201 5.73 -1.49 -8.50
CA TRP A 201 4.43 -1.01 -8.94
C TRP A 201 3.90 0.03 -7.98
N ALA A 202 3.22 1.04 -8.51
CA ALA A 202 2.48 2.01 -7.72
C ALA A 202 1.03 2.03 -8.18
N PHE A 203 0.10 2.07 -7.23
CA PHE A 203 -1.33 2.13 -7.54
C PHE A 203 -2.09 2.98 -6.53
N ASP A 204 -3.28 3.44 -6.91
CA ASP A 204 -4.28 4.03 -6.00
C ASP A 204 -5.58 3.22 -6.13
N TRP A 205 -6.57 3.47 -5.25
CA TRP A 205 -7.91 2.94 -5.43
C TRP A 205 -8.49 3.34 -6.79
N PRO A 206 -9.30 2.46 -7.42
CA PRO A 206 -9.96 2.79 -8.67
C PRO A 206 -10.91 3.95 -8.44
N ASN A 207 -10.60 5.08 -9.04
CA ASN A 207 -11.45 6.25 -9.04
C ASN A 207 -12.22 6.34 -10.34
N TYR A 208 -13.54 6.39 -10.25
CA TYR A 208 -14.42 6.66 -11.40
C TYR A 208 -14.14 5.77 -12.62
N GLY A 209 -13.82 4.49 -12.39
CA GLY A 209 -13.63 3.50 -13.47
C GLY A 209 -12.34 3.62 -14.27
N LYS A 210 -11.33 4.34 -13.79
CA LYS A 210 -9.99 4.36 -14.40
C LYS A 210 -9.04 3.47 -13.60
N THR A 211 -8.33 2.59 -14.30
CA THR A 211 -7.18 1.87 -13.75
C THR A 211 -6.11 2.89 -13.35
N THR A 212 -5.69 2.84 -12.10
CA THR A 212 -4.72 3.70 -11.45
C THR A 212 -3.54 2.84 -11.02
N LEU A 213 -2.90 2.19 -12.00
CA LEU A 213 -1.74 1.31 -11.80
C LEU A 213 -0.60 1.69 -12.75
N ILE A 214 0.61 1.80 -12.21
CA ILE A 214 1.80 2.12 -12.99
C ILE A 214 3.02 1.31 -12.57
N ARG A 215 3.73 0.74 -13.55
CA ARG A 215 5.04 0.13 -13.34
C ARG A 215 6.11 1.23 -13.25
N VAL A 216 6.80 1.26 -12.13
CA VAL A 216 7.82 2.27 -11.82
C VAL A 216 9.22 1.79 -12.22
N TRP A 217 9.55 0.55 -11.84
CA TRP A 217 10.87 -0.08 -12.00
C TRP A 217 10.71 -1.48 -12.62
N PRO A 218 11.65 -1.89 -13.51
CA PRO A 218 11.62 -3.18 -14.17
C PRO A 218 11.88 -4.35 -13.25
#